data_AF-A0A9W8BEM0-F1
#
_entry.id   AF-A0A9W8BEM0-F1
#
_cell.length_a   1.000
_cell.length_b   1.000
_cell.length_c   1.000
_cell.angle_alpha   90.00
_cell.angle_beta   90.00
_cell.angle_gamma   90.00
#
_symmetry.space_group_name_H-M   'P 1'
#
loop_
_entity.id
_entity.type
_entity.pdbx_description
1 polymer ?
#
loop_
_entity_poly.entity_id
_entity_poly.type
_entity_poly.pdbx_seq_one_letter_code
_entity_poly.pdbx_strand_id
1 'polypeptide(L)'
;MKNIVLLTGSSHPALAKRIGESLGIELASCTLGKFSNQETSVEIKDSVREKHVYIIQSGCGRVNDNVIELFILIQACRMGSAKRITVVTPLFPYSRQSD
;
A
#
# COMPACT_ATOMS: atom_id res chain seq x y z
N MET A 1 20.30 -2.95 -3.55
CA MET A 1 18.93 -2.99 -2.97
C MET A 1 18.59 -1.83 -2.02
N LYS A 2 19.47 -0.84 -1.77
CA LYS A 2 19.26 0.24 -0.77
C LYS A 2 18.14 1.27 -1.08
N ASN A 3 17.41 1.14 -2.20
CA ASN A 3 16.43 2.13 -2.66
C ASN A 3 15.00 1.54 -2.81
N ILE A 4 14.69 0.45 -2.11
CA ILE A 4 13.37 -0.19 -2.15
C ILE A 4 12.64 0.09 -0.84
N VAL A 5 11.36 0.44 -0.93
CA VAL A 5 10.45 0.55 0.21
C VAL A 5 9.27 -0.37 -0.05
N LEU A 6 8.93 -1.18 0.95
CA LEU A 6 7.76 -2.04 0.92
C LEU A 6 6.70 -1.48 1.86
N LEU A 7 5.54 -1.10 1.30
CA LEU A 7 4.37 -0.66 2.05
C LEU A 7 3.28 -1.71 1.92
N THR A 8 2.39 -1.74 2.91
CA THR A 8 1.20 -2.58 2.90
C THR A 8 -0.01 -1.74 3.25
N GLY A 9 -1.13 -2.03 2.58
CA GLY A 9 -2.44 -1.62 3.08
C GLY A 9 -2.98 -2.57 4.14
N SER A 10 -4.24 -2.36 4.53
CA SER A 10 -4.96 -3.10 5.56
C SER A 10 -5.58 -4.41 5.07
N SER A 11 -5.63 -4.68 3.75
CA SER A 11 -6.29 -5.86 3.21
C SER A 11 -5.67 -7.19 3.65
N HIS A 12 -4.33 -7.29 3.66
CA HIS A 12 -3.63 -8.53 3.99
C HIS A 12 -2.18 -8.33 4.49
N PRO A 13 -1.97 -7.73 5.69
CA PRO A 13 -0.63 -7.43 6.22
C PRO A 13 0.27 -8.65 6.39
N ALA A 14 -0.31 -9.81 6.68
CA ALA A 14 0.44 -11.07 6.85
C ALA A 14 1.17 -11.51 5.57
N LEU A 15 0.58 -11.28 4.40
CA LEU A 15 1.19 -11.59 3.10
C LEU A 15 2.34 -10.63 2.82
N ALA A 16 2.12 -9.34 3.09
CA ALA A 16 3.17 -8.33 2.91
C ALA A 16 4.38 -8.61 3.81
N LYS A 17 4.15 -9.06 5.05
CA LYS A 17 5.22 -9.47 5.96
C LYS A 17 6.01 -10.65 5.42
N ARG A 18 5.33 -11.70 4.95
CA ARG A 18 5.98 -12.89 4.34
C ARG A 18 6.78 -12.54 3.08
N ILE A 19 6.27 -11.62 2.27
CA ILE A 19 7.00 -11.10 1.10
C ILE A 19 8.26 -10.34 1.54
N GLY A 20 8.14 -9.48 2.55
CA GLY A 20 9.28 -8.76 3.13
C GLY A 20 10.35 -9.70 3.68
N GLU A 21 9.95 -10.70 4.48
CA GLU A 21 10.83 -11.74 5.02
C GLU A 21 11.55 -12.51 3.91
N SER A 22 10.84 -12.91 2.85
CA SER A 22 11.43 -13.62 1.72
C SER A 22 12.42 -12.79 0.91
N LEU A 23 12.28 -11.45 0.92
CA LEU A 23 13.15 -10.52 0.21
C LEU A 23 14.27 -9.95 1.11
N GLY A 24 14.23 -10.21 2.42
CA GLY A 24 15.10 -9.56 3.40
C GLY A 24 14.85 -8.05 3.51
N ILE A 25 13.61 -7.60 3.29
CA ILE A 25 13.20 -6.19 3.34
C ILE A 25 12.13 -6.02 4.42
N GLU A 26 12.36 -5.11 5.36
CA GLU A 26 11.36 -4.77 6.37
C GLU A 26 10.22 -3.93 5.79
N LEU A 27 9.02 -4.14 6.30
CA LEU A 27 7.88 -3.30 5.95
C LEU A 27 8.10 -1.89 6.51
N ALA A 28 7.91 -0.89 5.65
CA ALA A 28 7.94 0.49 6.09
C ALA A 28 6.75 0.80 6.99
N SER A 29 7.02 1.63 7.99
CA SER A 29 6.06 2.02 9.01
C SER A 29 5.02 2.98 8.42
N CYS A 30 3.76 2.56 8.47
CA CYS A 30 2.61 3.39 8.09
C CYS A 30 1.48 3.23 9.12
N THR A 31 0.82 4.33 9.44
CA THR A 31 -0.44 4.32 10.21
C THR A 31 -1.59 4.30 9.21
N LEU A 32 -2.46 3.31 9.33
CA LEU A 32 -3.70 3.20 8.56
C LEU A 32 -4.87 3.32 9.53
N GLY A 33 -5.90 4.07 9.15
CA GLY A 33 -7.04 4.28 10.02
C GLY A 33 -8.24 4.91 9.33
N LYS A 34 -9.21 5.27 10.16
CA LYS A 34 -10.45 5.94 9.76
C LYS A 34 -10.65 7.15 10.67
N PHE A 35 -11.01 8.30 10.09
CA PHE A 35 -11.50 9.45 10.86
C PHE A 35 -12.88 9.13 11.47
N SER A 36 -13.35 9.97 12.39
CA SER A 36 -14.66 9.78 13.06
C SER A 36 -15.83 9.73 12.07
N ASN A 37 -15.69 10.37 10.91
CA ASN A 37 -16.67 10.36 9.82
C ASN A 37 -16.48 9.21 8.82
N GLN A 38 -15.61 8.22 9.11
CA GLN A 38 -15.30 7.05 8.27
C GLN A 38 -14.47 7.33 7.00
N GLU A 39 -13.92 8.54 6.84
CA GLU A 39 -12.91 8.79 5.82
C GLU A 39 -11.62 8.02 6.11
N THR A 40 -11.01 7.46 5.07
CA THR A 40 -9.74 6.74 5.20
C THR A 40 -8.58 7.70 5.48
N SER A 41 -7.77 7.39 6.47
CA SER A 41 -6.56 8.14 6.83
C SER A 41 -5.32 7.26 6.69
N VAL A 42 -4.27 7.81 6.09
CA VAL A 42 -3.01 7.14 5.84
C VAL A 42 -1.87 8.10 6.16
N GLU A 43 -0.91 7.62 6.95
CA GLU A 43 0.31 8.35 7.27
C GLU A 43 1.52 7.43 7.06
N ILE A 44 2.45 7.84 6.20
CA ILE A 44 3.70 7.10 5.97
C ILE A 44 4.78 7.73 6.86
N LYS A 45 5.36 6.95 7.78
CA LYS A 45 6.37 7.45 8.73
C LYS A 45 7.78 7.42 8.16
N ASP A 46 8.05 6.47 7.29
CA ASP A 46 9.37 6.33 6.66
C ASP A 46 9.49 7.19 5.40
N SER A 47 10.68 7.75 5.19
CA SER A 47 10.95 8.53 3.98
C SER A 47 10.88 7.67 2.72
N VAL A 48 10.05 8.10 1.76
CA VAL A 48 9.87 7.48 0.44
C VAL A 48 10.59 8.24 -0.69
N ARG A 49 11.21 9.38 -0.38
CA ARG A 49 11.83 10.28 -1.36
C ARG A 49 12.91 9.60 -2.18
N GLU A 50 12.83 9.72 -3.51
CA GLU A 50 13.75 9.11 -4.48
C GLU A 50 13.82 7.56 -4.43
N LYS A 51 12.91 6.89 -3.70
CA LYS A 51 12.88 5.43 -3.57
C LYS A 51 11.90 4.77 -4.54
N HIS A 52 12.14 3.49 -4.82
CA HIS A 52 11.21 2.60 -5.51
C HIS A 52 10.26 1.98 -4.48
N VAL A 53 9.03 2.44 -4.47
CA VAL A 53 8.01 2.03 -3.50
C VAL A 53 7.14 0.94 -4.10
N TYR A 54 6.98 -0.16 -3.38
CA TYR A 54 6.07 -1.25 -3.70
C TYR A 54 4.94 -1.27 -2.67
N ILE A 55 3.70 -1.08 -3.11
CA ILE A 55 2.52 -1.09 -2.24
C ILE A 55 1.79 -2.41 -2.44
N ILE A 56 1.69 -3.22 -1.39
CA ILE A 56 0.93 -4.47 -1.40
C ILE A 56 -0.48 -4.18 -0.88
N GLN A 57 -1.47 -4.33 -1.75
CA GLN A 57 -2.89 -4.21 -1.38
C GLN A 57 -3.73 -5.11 -2.26
N SER A 58 -4.71 -5.79 -1.69
CA SER A 58 -5.57 -6.74 -2.38
C SER A 58 -7.05 -6.36 -2.29
N GLY A 59 -7.82 -6.69 -3.32
CA GLY A 59 -9.27 -6.46 -3.40
C GLY A 59 -10.10 -7.51 -2.65
N CYS A 60 -9.78 -7.83 -1.39
CA CYS A 60 -10.50 -8.82 -0.58
C CYS A 60 -11.27 -8.18 0.60
N GLY A 61 -12.46 -8.72 0.91
CA GLY A 61 -13.29 -8.22 2.02
C GLY A 61 -13.94 -6.87 1.69
N ARG A 62 -13.46 -5.80 2.33
CA ARG A 62 -13.99 -4.42 2.16
C ARG A 62 -13.38 -3.77 0.91
N VAL A 63 -13.75 -4.27 -0.28
CA VAL A 63 -13.11 -3.94 -1.57
C VAL A 63 -12.98 -2.43 -1.80
N ASN A 64 -14.06 -1.67 -1.60
CA ASN A 64 -14.06 -0.22 -1.78
C ASN A 64 -13.12 0.51 -0.81
N ASP A 65 -13.16 0.13 0.46
CA ASP A 65 -12.28 0.71 1.46
C ASP A 65 -10.80 0.46 1.11
N ASN A 66 -10.46 -0.75 0.67
CA ASN A 66 -9.10 -1.11 0.27
C ASN A 66 -8.63 -0.35 -0.97
N VAL A 67 -9.53 -0.13 -1.94
CA VAL A 67 -9.24 0.64 -3.17
C VAL A 67 -9.01 2.11 -2.84
N ILE A 68 -9.85 2.71 -2.00
CA ILE A 68 -9.66 4.11 -1.55
C ILE A 68 -8.37 4.24 -0.73
N GLU A 69 -8.11 3.31 0.20
CA GLU A 69 -6.86 3.28 0.96
C GLU A 69 -5.63 3.19 0.07
N LEU A 70 -5.67 2.34 -0.97
CA LEU A 70 -4.61 2.23 -1.96
C LEU A 70 -4.37 3.56 -2.70
N PHE A 71 -5.43 4.23 -3.15
CA PHE A 71 -5.29 5.52 -3.84
C PHE A 71 -4.68 6.59 -2.93
N ILE A 72 -5.06 6.63 -1.65
CA ILE A 72 -4.47 7.56 -0.68
C ILE A 72 -3.00 7.22 -0.40
N LEU A 73 -2.65 5.93 -0.28
CA LEU A 73 -1.24 5.49 -0.18
C LEU A 73 -0.41 5.93 -1.39
N ILE A 74 -0.92 5.76 -2.61
CA ILE A 74 -0.25 6.20 -3.84
C ILE A 74 -0.08 7.72 -3.85
N GLN A 75 -1.14 8.46 -3.48
CA GLN A 75 -1.11 9.91 -3.37
C GLN A 75 -0.03 10.37 -2.38
N ALA A 76 0.02 9.78 -1.18
CA ALA A 76 1.01 10.08 -0.15
C ALA A 76 2.44 9.79 -0.64
N CYS A 77 2.67 8.67 -1.33
CA CYS A 77 3.97 8.35 -1.92
C CYS A 77 4.39 9.36 -2.99
N ARG A 78 3.44 9.81 -3.82
CA ARG A 78 3.69 10.81 -4.86
C ARG A 78 4.05 12.16 -4.25
N MET A 79 3.32 12.60 -3.23
CA MET A 79 3.63 13.83 -2.47
C MET A 79 4.98 13.74 -1.76
N GLY A 80 5.34 12.56 -1.27
CA GLY A 80 6.66 12.26 -0.71
C GLY A 80 7.80 12.16 -1.73
N SER A 81 7.55 12.48 -3.01
CA SER A 81 8.55 12.44 -4.10
C SER A 81 9.18 11.06 -4.29
N ALA A 82 8.37 10.00 -4.21
CA ALA A 82 8.81 8.65 -4.58
C ALA A 82 9.23 8.60 -6.06
N LYS A 83 10.36 7.94 -6.35
CA LYS A 83 10.90 7.83 -7.71
C LYS A 83 10.04 6.95 -8.62
N ARG A 84 9.51 5.87 -8.05
CA ARG A 84 8.60 4.95 -8.75
C ARG A 84 7.66 4.34 -7.73
N ILE A 85 6.39 4.24 -8.08
CA ILE A 85 5.36 3.59 -7.28
C ILE A 85 4.88 2.38 -8.08
N THR A 86 4.97 1.19 -7.49
CA THR A 86 4.50 -0.06 -8.09
C THR A 86 3.50 -0.69 -7.16
N VAL A 87 2.29 -0.95 -7.67
CA VAL A 87 1.24 -1.61 -6.90
C VAL A 87 1.30 -3.11 -7.18
N VAL A 88 1.29 -3.91 -6.12
CA VAL A 88 1.20 -5.36 -6.18
C VAL A 88 -0.17 -5.75 -5.65
N THR A 89 -1.05 -6.19 -6.55
CA THR A 89 -2.45 -6.52 -6.25
C THR A 89 -2.72 -8.00 -6.52
N PRO A 90 -2.55 -8.89 -5.52
CA PRO A 90 -2.72 -10.34 -5.71
C PRO A 90 -4.14 -10.74 -6.16
N LEU A 91 -5.16 -10.10 -5.60
CA LEU A 91 -6.55 -10.24 -6.05
C LEU A 91 -7.02 -8.89 -6.60
N PHE A 92 -7.15 -8.80 -7.93
CA PHE A 92 -7.50 -7.55 -8.58
C PHE A 92 -8.98 -7.19 -8.30
N PRO A 93 -9.27 -6.03 -7.68
CA PRO A 93 -10.63 -5.61 -7.36
C PRO A 93 -11.43 -5.40 -8.64
N TYR A 94 -12.73 -5.70 -8.60
CA TYR A 94 -13.65 -5.52 -9.74
C TYR A 94 -13.33 -6.29 -11.02
N SER A 95 -12.41 -7.26 -10.98
CA SER A 95 -11.96 -8.04 -12.15
C SER A 95 -13.06 -8.82 -12.89
N ARG A 96 -14.24 -9.01 -12.31
CA ARG A 96 -15.38 -9.70 -12.95
C ARG A 96 -16.32 -8.77 -13.69
N GLN A 97 -16.18 -7.45 -13.52
CA GLN A 97 -16.97 -6.49 -14.29
C GLN A 97 -16.39 -6.47 -15.70
N SER A 98 -16.95 -7.32 -16.57
CA SER A 98 -16.86 -7.13 -18.01
C SER A 98 -17.73 -5.93 -18.42
N ASP A 99 -17.33 -5.26 -19.50
CA ASP A 99 -18.08 -4.15 -20.12
C ASP A 99 -19.57 -4.49 -20.34
#